data_AF-A0A2V5N2Z6-F1
#
_entry.id   AF-A0A2V5N2Z6-F1
#
_cell.length_a   1.000
_cell.length_b   1.000
_cell.length_c   1.000
_cell.angle_alpha   90.00
_cell.angle_beta   90.00
_cell.angle_gamma   90.00
#
_symmetry.space_group_name_H-M   'P 1'
#
loop_
_entity.id
_entity.type
_entity.pdbx_description
1 polymer ?
#
loop_
_entity_poly.entity_id
_entity_poly.type
_entity_poly.pdbx_seq_one_letter_code
_entity_poly.pdbx_strand_id
1 'polypeptide(L)'
;NDWEIANGLKPDDATGDNGATGDPDHDGMTNLQEYLAGTNPRSASSYLKIGSIELSGNAITLTFEAVANRSYTIEYRNNVRSGPWTKMTDFPAQPFTRTVEIADPGAPASTARFYRVVTPQQP
;
A
#
# COMPACT_ATOMS: atom_id res chain seq x y z
N ASN A 1 -7.81 12.31 -15.95
CA ASN A 1 -8.99 11.85 -16.71
C ASN A 1 -8.87 10.38 -17.14
N ASP A 2 -7.78 9.90 -17.76
CA ASP A 2 -7.70 8.50 -18.22
C ASP A 2 -7.89 7.45 -17.12
N TRP A 3 -7.31 7.67 -15.93
CA TRP A 3 -7.49 6.78 -14.78
C TRP A 3 -8.94 6.76 -14.28
N GLU A 4 -9.60 7.91 -14.22
CA GLU A 4 -11.00 7.99 -13.77
C GLU A 4 -11.92 7.23 -14.72
N ILE A 5 -11.74 7.40 -16.04
CA ILE A 5 -12.51 6.65 -17.06
C ILE A 5 -12.27 5.14 -16.92
N ALA A 6 -11.00 4.73 -16.79
CA ALA A 6 -10.63 3.32 -16.66
C ALA A 6 -11.24 2.65 -15.41
N ASN A 7 -11.50 3.43 -14.36
CA ASN A 7 -12.11 2.95 -13.11
C ASN A 7 -13.61 3.30 -12.98
N GLY A 8 -14.24 3.75 -14.06
CA GLY A 8 -15.67 4.05 -14.07
C GLY A 8 -16.09 5.24 -13.21
N LEU A 9 -15.17 6.15 -12.91
CA LEU A 9 -15.46 7.48 -12.37
C LEU A 9 -15.77 8.44 -13.52
N LYS A 10 -16.34 9.60 -13.18
CA LYS A 10 -16.66 10.67 -14.13
C LYS A 10 -15.61 11.79 -14.07
N PRO A 11 -14.73 11.95 -15.06
CA PRO A 11 -13.67 12.97 -15.02
C PRO A 11 -14.17 14.42 -15.01
N ASP A 12 -15.41 14.65 -15.42
CA ASP A 12 -16.08 15.95 -15.48
C ASP A 12 -16.91 16.26 -14.22
N ASP A 13 -16.93 15.33 -13.25
CA ASP A 13 -17.63 15.47 -11.98
C ASP A 13 -16.67 15.23 -10.82
N ALA A 14 -16.31 16.31 -10.12
CA ALA A 14 -15.41 16.24 -8.96
C ALA A 14 -16.16 16.13 -7.61
N THR A 15 -17.43 15.75 -7.63
CA THR A 15 -18.29 15.72 -6.43
C THR A 15 -18.69 14.30 -6.03
N GLY A 16 -19.08 14.13 -4.76
CA GLY A 16 -19.52 12.83 -4.22
C GLY A 16 -18.50 11.72 -4.51
N ASP A 17 -19.01 10.57 -4.96
CA ASP A 17 -18.23 9.38 -5.31
C ASP A 17 -17.20 9.64 -6.43
N ASN A 18 -17.40 10.63 -7.30
CA ASN A 18 -16.45 10.93 -8.38
C ASN A 18 -15.33 11.88 -7.93
N GLY A 19 -15.52 12.56 -6.80
CA GLY A 19 -14.54 13.50 -6.27
C GLY A 19 -13.29 12.83 -5.72
N ALA A 20 -12.20 13.59 -5.59
CA ALA A 20 -10.93 13.08 -5.06
C ALA A 20 -11.03 12.50 -3.63
N THR A 21 -12.02 12.95 -2.86
CA THR A 21 -12.32 12.46 -1.50
C THR A 21 -13.47 11.46 -1.46
N GLY A 22 -14.04 11.09 -2.62
CA GLY A 22 -15.05 10.05 -2.73
C GLY A 22 -14.46 8.67 -2.44
N ASP A 23 -15.32 7.77 -1.98
CA ASP A 23 -15.03 6.37 -1.68
C ASP A 23 -16.23 5.57 -2.20
N PRO A 24 -16.27 5.22 -3.51
CA PRO A 24 -17.44 4.61 -4.14
C PRO A 24 -17.69 3.16 -3.78
N ASP A 25 -16.67 2.43 -3.33
CA ASP A 25 -16.77 1.02 -2.93
C ASP A 25 -16.79 0.81 -1.41
N HIS A 26 -16.67 1.90 -0.65
CA HIS A 26 -16.81 1.96 0.80
C HIS A 26 -15.75 1.14 1.54
N ASP A 27 -14.52 1.08 1.01
CA ASP A 27 -13.41 0.36 1.62
C ASP A 27 -12.55 1.25 2.55
N GLY A 28 -12.86 2.54 2.61
CA GLY A 28 -12.19 3.55 3.41
C GLY A 28 -10.98 4.20 2.72
N MET A 29 -10.68 3.84 1.48
CA MET A 29 -9.74 4.54 0.62
C MET A 29 -10.47 5.58 -0.24
N THR A 30 -9.90 6.78 -0.30
CA THR A 30 -10.39 7.81 -1.21
C THR A 30 -9.85 7.58 -2.62
N ASN A 31 -10.58 8.06 -3.62
CA ASN A 31 -10.14 8.06 -5.03
C ASN A 31 -8.72 8.59 -5.21
N LEU A 32 -8.31 9.62 -4.46
CA LEU A 32 -6.94 10.14 -4.50
C LEU A 32 -5.90 9.14 -3.98
N GLN A 33 -6.19 8.47 -2.86
CA GLN A 33 -5.30 7.45 -2.30
C GLN A 33 -5.15 6.26 -3.26
N GLU A 34 -6.24 5.86 -3.88
CA GLU A 34 -6.25 4.77 -4.86
C GLU A 34 -5.56 5.14 -6.16
N TYR A 35 -5.74 6.37 -6.62
CA TYR A 35 -4.98 6.90 -7.76
C TYR A 35 -3.48 6.87 -7.47
N LEU A 36 -3.04 7.21 -6.26
CA LEU A 36 -1.65 7.14 -5.87
C LEU A 36 -1.14 5.69 -5.76
N ALA A 37 -1.98 4.78 -5.24
CA ALA A 37 -1.64 3.37 -5.08
C ALA A 37 -1.74 2.54 -6.35
N GLY A 38 -2.44 3.03 -7.38
CA GLY A 38 -2.75 2.28 -8.59
C GLY A 38 -3.81 1.19 -8.37
N THR A 39 -4.76 1.43 -7.47
CA THR A 39 -5.87 0.51 -7.15
C THR A 39 -7.18 0.96 -7.83
N ASN A 40 -8.27 0.22 -7.60
CA ASN A 40 -9.55 0.42 -8.28
C ASN A 40 -10.66 0.89 -7.30
N PRO A 41 -11.14 2.15 -7.44
CA PRO A 41 -12.15 2.77 -6.57
C PRO A 41 -13.56 2.23 -6.63
N ARG A 42 -13.78 1.16 -7.40
CA ARG A 42 -15.06 0.45 -7.46
C ARG A 42 -14.94 -0.99 -6.98
N SER A 43 -13.82 -1.34 -6.35
CA SER A 43 -13.54 -2.69 -5.90
C SER A 43 -12.85 -2.66 -4.54
N ALA A 44 -13.64 -2.84 -3.48
CA ALA A 44 -13.20 -2.90 -2.08
C ALA A 44 -12.18 -4.03 -1.75
N SER A 45 -11.82 -4.86 -2.73
CA SER A 45 -10.75 -5.86 -2.64
C SER A 45 -9.41 -5.38 -3.20
N SER A 46 -9.42 -4.27 -3.95
CA SER A 46 -8.31 -3.62 -4.63
C SER A 46 -7.84 -2.44 -3.79
N TYR A 47 -6.95 -2.71 -2.85
CA TYR A 47 -6.31 -1.68 -2.03
C TYR A 47 -4.88 -2.10 -1.71
N LEU A 48 -4.03 -1.12 -1.39
CA LEU A 48 -2.66 -1.38 -1.00
C LEU A 48 -2.63 -2.11 0.34
N LYS A 49 -2.07 -3.32 0.36
CA LYS A 49 -2.00 -4.17 1.55
C LYS A 49 -0.76 -5.05 1.57
N ILE A 50 -0.36 -5.44 2.77
CA ILE A 50 0.55 -6.57 2.96
C ILE A 50 -0.26 -7.86 2.72
N GLY A 51 0.19 -8.66 1.76
CA GLY A 51 -0.46 -9.91 1.35
C GLY A 51 -0.26 -11.05 2.34
N SER A 52 0.97 -11.24 2.82
CA SER A 52 1.28 -12.22 3.86
C SER A 52 2.38 -11.75 4.80
N ILE A 53 2.35 -12.28 6.02
CA ILE A 53 3.37 -12.11 7.05
C ILE A 53 3.63 -13.50 7.62
N GLU A 54 4.80 -14.05 7.33
CA GLU A 54 5.13 -15.43 7.67
C GLU A 54 6.47 -15.49 8.39
N LEU A 55 6.58 -16.36 9.40
CA LEU A 55 7.86 -16.68 10.01
C LEU A 55 8.55 -17.74 9.14
N SER A 56 9.66 -17.39 8.50
CA SER A 56 10.47 -18.30 7.70
C SER A 56 11.86 -18.44 8.34
N GLY A 57 12.11 -19.60 8.95
CA GLY A 57 13.31 -19.83 9.75
C GLY A 57 13.42 -18.86 10.93
N ASN A 58 14.41 -17.96 10.88
CA ASN A 58 14.65 -16.94 11.89
C ASN A 58 14.44 -15.52 11.34
N ALA A 59 13.51 -15.33 10.40
CA ALA A 59 13.13 -14.01 9.90
C ALA A 59 11.61 -13.96 9.67
N ILE A 60 11.03 -12.75 9.74
CA ILE A 60 9.67 -12.52 9.25
C ILE A 60 9.76 -12.14 7.77
N THR A 61 9.08 -12.88 6.91
CA THR A 61 8.93 -12.59 5.49
C THR A 61 7.58 -11.93 5.25
N LEU A 62 7.60 -10.80 4.55
CA LEU A 62 6.43 -10.05 4.13
C LEU A 62 6.26 -10.21 2.63
N THR A 63 5.02 -10.33 2.17
CA THR A 63 4.69 -10.19 0.75
C THR A 63 3.73 -9.03 0.52
N PHE A 64 3.86 -8.33 -0.61
CA PHE A 64 2.85 -7.39 -1.08
C PHE A 64 2.89 -7.26 -2.60
N GLU A 65 1.80 -6.80 -3.22
CA GLU A 65 1.77 -6.52 -4.65
C GLU A 65 2.26 -5.09 -4.91
N ALA A 66 3.36 -4.95 -5.66
CA ALA A 66 3.85 -3.68 -6.15
C ALA A 66 3.30 -3.43 -7.56
N VAL A 67 2.42 -2.44 -7.69
CA VAL A 67 1.78 -2.07 -8.96
C VAL A 67 2.78 -1.37 -9.88
N ALA A 68 2.67 -1.62 -11.18
CA ALA A 68 3.48 -0.96 -12.21
C ALA A 68 3.49 0.57 -12.04
N ASN A 69 4.66 1.17 -12.22
CA ASN A 69 4.94 2.61 -12.14
C ASN A 69 4.67 3.25 -10.78
N ARG A 70 4.54 2.45 -9.71
CA ARG A 70 4.41 2.94 -8.33
C ARG A 70 5.63 2.58 -7.50
N SER A 71 6.03 3.51 -6.63
CA SER A 71 7.11 3.29 -5.67
C SER A 71 6.53 3.08 -4.27
N TYR A 72 7.26 2.35 -3.44
CA TYR A 72 6.79 1.96 -2.11
C TYR A 72 7.89 2.08 -1.08
N THR A 73 7.48 2.30 0.18
CA THR A 73 8.34 2.11 1.34
C THR A 73 7.67 1.11 2.27
N ILE A 74 8.44 0.14 2.76
CA ILE A 74 8.03 -0.68 3.91
C ILE A 74 8.59 -0.02 5.15
N GLU A 75 7.72 0.18 6.14
CA GLU A 75 8.08 0.70 7.44
C GLU A 75 7.64 -0.25 8.53
N TYR A 76 8.35 -0.23 9.64
CA TYR A 76 8.03 -1.05 10.80
C TYR A 76 8.09 -0.24 12.09
N ARG A 77 7.48 -0.79 13.15
CA ARG A 77 7.66 -0.34 14.52
C ARG A 77 7.46 -1.49 15.49
N ASN A 78 8.00 -1.37 16.70
CA ASN A 78 7.95 -2.42 17.72
C ASN A 78 6.82 -2.21 18.75
N ASN A 79 6.01 -1.17 18.57
CA ASN A 79 4.90 -0.84 19.47
C ASN A 79 3.69 -0.37 18.64
N VAL A 80 2.51 -0.93 18.92
CA VAL A 80 1.28 -0.61 18.17
C VAL A 80 0.68 0.75 18.53
N ARG A 81 0.92 1.25 19.74
CA ARG A 81 0.26 2.45 20.28
C ARG A 81 1.03 3.73 19.99
N SER A 82 2.36 3.67 19.96
CA SER A 82 3.20 4.88 19.94
C SER A 82 4.55 4.66 19.27
N GLY A 83 5.25 5.76 19.01
CA GLY A 83 6.58 5.78 18.41
C GLY A 83 6.55 6.01 16.89
N PRO A 84 7.65 6.51 16.31
CA PRO A 84 7.74 6.70 14.88
C PRO A 84 7.76 5.36 14.15
N TRP A 85 7.29 5.38 12.91
CA TRP A 85 7.58 4.31 11.96
C TRP A 85 9.03 4.44 11.50
N THR A 86 9.74 3.33 11.48
CA THR A 86 11.11 3.25 10.99
C THR A 86 11.10 2.65 9.60
N LYS A 87 11.78 3.30 8.65
CA LYS A 87 11.96 2.78 7.30
C LYS A 87 12.73 1.45 7.34
N MET A 88 12.16 0.43 6.69
CA MET A 88 12.82 -0.85 6.46
C MET A 88 13.55 -0.82 5.13
N THR A 89 12.82 -0.57 4.05
CA THR A 89 13.35 -0.63 2.70
C THR A 89 12.47 0.13 1.73
N ASP A 90 13.08 0.59 0.63
CA ASP A 90 12.42 1.29 -0.46
C ASP A 90 12.36 0.40 -1.70
N PHE A 91 11.24 0.49 -2.41
CA PHE A 91 11.03 -0.16 -3.70
C PHE A 91 10.79 0.91 -4.76
N PRO A 92 11.77 1.22 -5.62
CA PRO A 92 11.58 2.17 -6.70
C PRO A 92 10.55 1.65 -7.71
N ALA A 93 9.89 2.58 -8.41
CA ALA A 93 8.90 2.24 -9.43
C ALA A 93 9.48 1.35 -10.53
N GLN A 94 8.71 0.35 -10.95
CA GLN A 94 9.05 -0.61 -12.01
C GLN A 94 7.94 -0.63 -13.07
N PRO A 95 8.22 -0.91 -14.35
CA PRO A 95 7.21 -0.81 -15.41
C PRO A 95 6.21 -1.99 -15.45
N PHE A 96 6.25 -2.90 -14.47
CA PHE A 96 5.38 -4.07 -14.39
C PHE A 96 4.93 -4.32 -12.95
N THR A 97 3.72 -4.88 -12.80
CA THR A 97 3.20 -5.32 -11.50
C THR A 97 3.89 -6.61 -11.08
N ARG A 98 4.29 -6.71 -9.82
CA ARG A 98 4.94 -7.91 -9.27
C ARG A 98 4.59 -8.12 -7.80
N THR A 99 4.59 -9.37 -7.37
CA THR A 99 4.66 -9.70 -5.95
C THR A 99 6.09 -9.45 -5.46
N VAL A 100 6.21 -8.63 -4.43
CA VAL A 100 7.46 -8.39 -3.70
C VAL A 100 7.48 -9.29 -2.48
N GLU A 101 8.61 -9.95 -2.25
CA GLU A 101 8.91 -10.71 -1.04
C GLU A 101 10.12 -10.07 -0.35
N ILE A 102 10.01 -9.79 0.96
CA ILE A 102 11.08 -9.15 1.73
C ILE A 102 11.17 -9.75 3.14
N ALA A 103 12.39 -10.09 3.55
CA ALA A 103 12.68 -10.58 4.90
C ALA A 103 13.12 -9.44 5.84
N ASP A 104 12.56 -9.44 7.04
CA ASP A 104 13.01 -8.65 8.20
C ASP A 104 13.84 -9.55 9.13
N PRO A 105 15.18 -9.59 8.97
CA PRO A 105 16.05 -10.38 9.83
C PRO A 105 16.14 -9.83 11.26
N GLY A 106 15.73 -8.57 11.48
CA GLY A 106 15.72 -7.94 12.81
C GLY A 106 14.45 -8.20 13.61
N ALA A 107 13.42 -8.79 12.99
CA ALA A 107 12.14 -9.06 13.65
C ALA A 107 12.25 -9.97 14.88
N PRO A 108 13.00 -11.10 14.85
CA PRO A 108 13.06 -12.02 16.00
C PRO A 108 13.71 -11.43 17.25
N ALA A 109 14.51 -10.36 17.10
CA ALA A 109 15.10 -9.65 18.23
C ALA A 109 14.09 -8.74 18.96
N SER A 110 12.87 -8.58 18.43
CA SER A 110 11.80 -7.80 19.02
C SER A 110 10.69 -8.70 19.55
N THR A 111 10.10 -8.32 20.69
CA THR A 111 8.94 -9.03 21.25
C THR A 111 7.64 -8.76 20.49
N ALA A 112 7.61 -7.70 19.68
CA ALA A 112 6.52 -7.38 18.78
C ALA A 112 7.02 -6.61 17.55
N ARG A 113 6.35 -6.79 16.41
CA ARG A 113 6.70 -6.14 15.15
C ARG A 113 5.42 -5.82 14.38
N PHE A 114 5.28 -4.57 13.97
CA PHE A 114 4.16 -4.07 13.19
C PHE A 114 4.70 -3.46 11.92
N TYR A 115 4.00 -3.70 10.81
CA TYR A 115 4.43 -3.30 9.48
C TYR A 115 3.36 -2.44 8.82
N ARG A 116 3.81 -1.53 7.95
CA ARG A 116 2.95 -0.91 6.95
C ARG A 116 3.70 -0.78 5.64
N VAL A 117 2.95 -0.84 4.56
CA VAL A 117 3.39 -0.46 3.22
C VAL A 117 2.76 0.89 2.90
N VAL A 118 3.54 1.81 2.34
CA VAL A 118 3.09 3.15 1.96
C VAL A 118 3.54 3.49 0.54
N THR A 119 2.77 4.34 -0.12
CA THR A 119 3.05 4.86 -1.46
C THR A 119 2.59 6.32 -1.56
N PRO A 120 3.29 7.21 -2.28
CA PRO A 120 4.61 7.00 -2.87
C PRO A 120 5.69 6.69 -1.82
N GLN A 121 6.86 6.27 -2.29
CA GLN A 121 8.04 6.06 -1.43
C GLN A 121 8.29 7.28 -0.52
N GLN A 122 8.54 7.02 0.76
CA GLN A 122 8.84 8.02 1.78
C GLN A 122 10.35 8.35 1.80
N PRO A 123 10.75 9.56 2.24
CA PRO A 123 12.15 9.99 2.31
C PRO A 123 13.09 9.06 3.11
#